data_AF-A0A1R2CH07-F1
#
_entry.id   AF-A0A1R2CH07-F1
#
_cell.length_a   1.000
_cell.length_b   1.000
_cell.length_c   1.000
_cell.angle_alpha   90.00
_cell.angle_beta   90.00
_cell.angle_gamma   90.00
#
_symmetry.space_group_name_H-M   'P 1'
#
loop_
_entity.id
_entity.type
_entity.pdbx_description
1 polymer ?
#
loop_
_entity_poly.entity_id
_entity_poly.type
_entity_poly.pdbx_seq_one_letter_code
_entity_poly.pdbx_strand_id
1 'polypeptide(L)'
;MQSTLVKVDGFEGQNCTICLLPLVFPISKLSCNHIYCLECLLEWCKSHNTCPLCSQEIHTGFEIHEDGSIKETIFECKKAEKEMSLDCLDHRYFKQEITKLLRLCYELEVSRFKQRNSKGTPSEWRALQGIRSRLETLKLENESFVRFIPETLLDEVYCLNEDIDNLKIGIVPRKYEEQQEVQYYDDYSDEDYE
;
A
#
# COMPACT_ATOMS: atom_id res chain seq x y z
N MET A 1 45.52 19.78 17.42
CA MET A 1 44.41 19.10 16.72
C MET A 1 44.81 17.64 16.59
N GLN A 2 44.29 16.76 17.45
CA GLN A 2 44.67 15.34 17.44
C GLN A 2 43.95 14.65 16.29
N SER A 3 44.67 14.45 15.18
CA SER A 3 44.27 13.55 14.10
C SER A 3 44.38 12.13 14.62
N THR A 4 43.24 11.48 14.82
CA THR A 4 43.20 10.06 15.18
C THR A 4 43.25 9.28 13.88
N LEU A 5 44.45 8.85 13.49
CA LEU A 5 44.65 7.86 12.44
C LEU A 5 44.03 6.54 12.91
N VAL A 6 42.84 6.22 12.40
CA VAL A 6 42.24 4.91 12.57
C VAL A 6 43.00 3.94 11.66
N LYS A 7 43.82 3.08 12.27
CA LYS A 7 44.43 1.93 11.59
C LYS A 7 43.30 1.03 11.07
N VAL A 8 43.15 0.93 9.75
CA VAL A 8 42.18 0.05 9.08
C VAL A 8 42.70 -1.40 9.02
N ASP A 9 43.28 -1.88 10.13
CA ASP A 9 43.68 -3.28 10.27
C ASP A 9 42.44 -4.09 10.72
N GLY A 10 41.60 -4.56 9.80
CA GLY A 10 40.43 -5.37 10.22
C GLY A 10 39.49 -5.96 9.18
N PHE A 11 39.64 -5.67 7.88
CA PHE A 11 38.72 -6.17 6.84
C PHE A 11 39.39 -7.07 5.79
N GLU A 12 40.69 -7.35 5.94
CA GLU A 12 41.43 -8.25 5.05
C GLU A 12 40.80 -9.65 5.09
N GLY A 13 40.25 -10.08 3.95
CA GLY A 13 39.60 -11.39 3.81
C GLY A 13 38.10 -11.42 4.11
N GLN A 14 37.45 -10.29 4.40
CA GLN A 14 35.99 -10.23 4.44
C GLN A 14 35.40 -10.02 3.04
N ASN A 15 34.36 -10.78 2.72
CA ASN A 15 33.61 -10.63 1.49
C ASN A 15 32.36 -9.79 1.72
N CYS A 16 32.04 -8.91 0.77
CA CYS A 16 30.77 -8.22 0.72
C CYS A 16 29.66 -9.24 0.48
N THR A 17 28.64 -9.28 1.35
CA THR A 17 27.56 -10.28 1.20
C THR A 17 26.53 -9.92 0.12
N ILE A 18 26.66 -8.74 -0.49
CA ILE A 18 25.82 -8.31 -1.62
C ILE A 18 26.41 -8.80 -2.95
N CYS A 19 27.70 -8.54 -3.21
CA CYS A 19 28.35 -8.96 -4.45
C CYS A 19 29.12 -10.29 -4.34
N LEU A 20 29.26 -10.85 -3.13
CA LEU A 20 29.98 -12.09 -2.82
C LEU A 20 31.48 -12.06 -3.18
N LEU A 21 32.04 -10.87 -3.39
CA LEU A 21 33.45 -10.62 -3.68
C LEU A 21 34.15 -10.01 -2.46
N PRO A 22 35.49 -10.03 -2.40
CA PRO A 22 36.25 -9.27 -1.40
C PRO A 22 35.79 -7.82 -1.34
N LEU A 23 35.78 -7.23 -0.14
CA LEU A 23 35.40 -5.84 0.05
C LEU A 23 36.28 -4.90 -0.80
N VAL A 24 35.64 -3.97 -1.50
CA VAL A 24 36.29 -2.96 -2.34
C VAL A 24 36.05 -1.59 -1.71
N PHE A 25 37.11 -0.80 -1.54
CA PHE A 25 37.01 0.57 -1.05
C PHE A 25 36.36 1.51 -2.08
N PRO A 26 35.51 2.46 -1.67
CA PRO A 26 35.10 2.74 -0.30
C PRO A 26 34.18 1.64 0.26
N ILE A 27 34.35 1.31 1.54
CA ILE A 27 33.46 0.38 2.23
C ILE A 27 32.47 1.19 3.08
N SER A 28 31.28 0.65 3.28
CA SER A 28 30.29 1.22 4.19
C SER A 28 30.05 0.29 5.37
N LYS A 29 30.17 0.83 6.57
CA LYS A 29 29.80 0.17 7.82
C LYS A 29 28.51 0.76 8.35
N LEU A 30 27.46 -0.06 8.44
CA LEU A 30 26.17 0.34 8.98
C LEU A 30 26.20 0.47 10.51
N SER A 31 25.21 1.16 11.07
CA SER A 31 24.98 1.24 12.53
C SER A 31 24.79 -0.14 13.19
N CYS A 32 24.28 -1.12 12.44
CA CYS A 32 24.19 -2.53 12.84
C CYS A 32 25.53 -3.28 12.83
N ASN A 33 26.65 -2.60 12.54
CA ASN A 33 28.02 -3.09 12.40
C ASN A 33 28.32 -4.00 11.20
N HIS A 34 27.36 -4.24 10.30
CA HIS A 34 27.60 -4.96 9.05
C HIS A 34 28.29 -4.09 8.00
N ILE A 35 29.10 -4.71 7.15
CA ILE A 35 30.04 -4.04 6.25
C ILE A 35 29.85 -4.53 4.82
N TYR A 36 29.88 -3.59 3.89
CA TYR A 36 29.63 -3.80 2.47
C TYR A 36 30.55 -2.92 1.63
N CYS A 37 30.70 -3.20 0.34
CA CYS A 37 31.17 -2.17 -0.59
C CYS A 37 30.16 -1.03 -0.61
N LEU A 38 30.63 0.22 -0.65
CA LEU A 38 29.74 1.39 -0.66
C LEU A 38 28.76 1.34 -1.83
N GLU A 39 29.25 1.04 -3.03
CA GLU A 39 28.41 0.95 -4.23
C GLU A 39 27.33 -0.14 -4.10
N CYS A 40 27.70 -1.32 -3.59
CA CYS A 40 26.76 -2.41 -3.38
C CYS A 40 25.66 -2.02 -2.39
N LEU A 41 26.04 -1.36 -1.30
CA LEU A 41 25.07 -0.90 -0.30
C LEU A 41 24.17 0.21 -0.87
N LEU A 42 24.72 1.15 -1.64
CA LEU A 42 23.94 2.21 -2.28
C LEU A 42 22.92 1.64 -3.26
N GLU A 43 23.29 0.64 -4.06
CA GLU A 43 22.37 -0.06 -4.96
C GLU A 43 21.24 -0.74 -4.19
N TRP A 44 21.58 -1.45 -3.11
CA TRP A 44 20.60 -2.06 -2.21
C TRP A 44 19.63 -1.04 -1.61
N CYS A 45 20.16 0.11 -1.18
CA CYS A 45 19.38 1.19 -0.57
C CYS A 45 18.42 1.90 -1.56
N LYS A 46 18.48 1.61 -2.86
CA LYS A 46 17.50 2.13 -3.83
C LYS A 46 16.12 1.50 -3.65
N SER A 47 16.06 0.24 -3.22
CA SER A 47 14.82 -0.55 -3.12
C SER A 47 14.53 -1.06 -1.71
N HIS A 48 15.53 -1.05 -0.81
CA HIS A 48 15.40 -1.57 0.55
C HIS A 48 15.93 -0.57 1.56
N ASN A 49 15.24 -0.43 2.69
CA ASN A 49 15.70 0.40 3.82
C ASN A 49 16.24 -0.46 4.98
N THR A 50 16.59 -1.72 4.76
CA THR A 50 17.00 -2.66 5.80
C THR A 50 18.34 -3.32 5.48
N CYS A 51 19.10 -3.69 6.50
CA CYS A 51 20.38 -4.38 6.34
C CYS A 51 20.18 -5.78 5.73
N PRO A 52 20.94 -6.17 4.68
CA PRO A 52 20.86 -7.50 4.07
C PRO A 52 21.11 -8.67 5.03
N LEU A 53 21.84 -8.45 6.14
CA LEU A 53 22.24 -9.52 7.06
C LEU A 53 21.33 -9.67 8.27
N CYS A 54 20.78 -8.58 8.80
CA CYS A 54 20.00 -8.61 10.04
C CYS A 54 18.62 -7.95 9.94
N SER A 55 18.25 -7.45 8.75
CA SER A 55 16.99 -6.76 8.50
C SER A 55 16.72 -5.52 9.37
N GLN A 56 17.75 -5.00 10.08
CA GLN A 56 17.63 -3.74 10.82
C GLN A 56 17.53 -2.55 9.87
N GLU A 57 16.71 -1.57 10.21
CA GLU A 57 16.54 -0.35 9.40
C GLU A 57 17.86 0.42 9.27
N ILE A 58 18.13 0.84 8.04
CA ILE A 58 19.30 1.63 7.67
C ILE A 58 18.89 3.10 7.73
N HIS A 59 19.44 3.83 8.71
CA HIS A 59 19.28 5.28 8.81
C HIS A 59 20.60 6.01 8.60
N THR A 60 21.67 5.47 9.17
CA THR A 60 23.02 6.05 9.13
C THR A 60 24.07 4.95 8.96
N GLY A 61 25.21 5.32 8.39
CA GLY A 61 26.40 4.49 8.32
C GLY A 61 27.66 5.33 8.11
N PHE A 62 28.80 4.66 8.02
CA PHE A 62 30.10 5.27 7.88
C PHE A 62 30.79 4.78 6.61
N GLU A 63 31.08 5.70 5.70
CA GLU A 63 31.94 5.49 4.55
C GLU A 63 33.39 5.54 5.00
N ILE A 64 34.14 4.46 4.74
CA ILE A 64 35.55 4.35 5.03
C ILE A 64 36.28 4.28 3.69
N HIS A 65 37.13 5.26 3.43
CA HIS A 65 37.97 5.33 2.23
C HIS A 65 39.33 4.65 2.46
N GLU A 66 40.01 4.32 1.37
CA GLU A 66 41.31 3.65 1.38
C GLU A 66 42.41 4.47 2.09
N ASP A 67 42.31 5.80 2.06
CA ASP A 67 43.20 6.73 2.76
C ASP A 67 42.93 6.83 4.27
N GLY A 68 41.97 6.05 4.79
CA GLY A 68 41.54 6.06 6.18
C GLY A 68 40.56 7.18 6.51
N SER A 69 40.13 7.99 5.53
CA SER A 69 39.11 9.01 5.72
C SER A 69 37.76 8.36 6.03
N ILE A 70 37.11 8.78 7.11
CA ILE A 70 35.78 8.31 7.50
C ILE A 70 34.77 9.45 7.32
N LYS A 71 33.68 9.19 6.61
CA LYS A 71 32.54 10.11 6.46
C LYS A 71 31.28 9.45 6.99
N GLU A 72 30.52 10.18 7.80
CA GLU A 72 29.18 9.75 8.17
C GLU A 72 28.22 10.02 7.00
N THR A 73 27.42 9.02 6.67
CA THR A 73 26.46 9.05 5.57
C THR A 73 25.07 8.74 6.10
N ILE A 74 24.13 9.60 5.75
CA ILE A 74 22.71 9.39 6.00
C ILE A 74 22.15 8.69 4.76
N PHE A 75 21.59 7.50 4.95
CA PHE A 75 21.01 6.72 3.87
C PHE A 75 19.53 7.09 3.75
N GLU A 76 19.23 8.06 2.91
CA GLU A 76 17.85 8.35 2.52
C GLU A 76 17.39 7.28 1.53
N CYS A 77 16.59 6.32 2.01
CA CYS A 77 15.83 5.46 1.12
C CYS A 77 14.88 6.35 0.33
N LYS A 78 15.04 6.40 -0.99
CA LYS A 78 13.96 6.88 -1.86
C LYS A 78 12.77 6.00 -1.53
N LYS A 79 11.76 6.55 -0.85
CA LYS A 79 10.48 5.89 -0.75
C LYS A 79 10.06 5.68 -2.20
N ALA A 80 10.14 4.44 -2.66
CA ALA A 80 9.55 4.07 -3.93
C ALA A 80 8.14 4.66 -3.90
N GLU A 81 7.84 5.53 -4.86
CA GLU A 81 6.46 5.79 -5.21
C GLU A 81 5.82 4.41 -5.38
N LYS A 82 4.76 4.18 -4.62
CA LYS A 82 4.33 2.90 -4.07
C LYS A 82 3.87 1.92 -5.16
N GLU A 83 4.81 1.39 -5.95
CA GLU A 83 4.62 0.14 -6.69
C GLU A 83 4.76 -0.99 -5.68
N MET A 84 3.65 -1.32 -5.04
CA MET A 84 3.54 -2.51 -4.21
C MET A 84 3.80 -3.70 -5.12
N SER A 85 4.87 -4.48 -4.86
CA SER A 85 5.13 -5.71 -5.61
C SER A 85 3.87 -6.58 -5.56
N LEU A 86 3.21 -6.77 -6.71
CA LEU A 86 1.92 -7.46 -6.81
C LEU A 86 1.98 -8.90 -6.27
N ASP A 87 3.20 -9.47 -6.23
CA ASP A 87 3.52 -10.80 -5.72
C ASP A 87 3.22 -11.02 -4.22
N CYS A 88 3.01 -9.96 -3.43
CA CYS A 88 2.71 -10.08 -1.99
C CYS A 88 1.25 -9.79 -1.62
N LEU A 89 0.37 -9.57 -2.61
CA LEU A 89 -1.04 -9.32 -2.38
C LEU A 89 -1.79 -10.64 -2.23
N ASP A 90 -1.96 -11.07 -0.98
CA ASP A 90 -2.66 -12.27 -0.59
C ASP A 90 -4.10 -11.99 -0.11
N HIS A 91 -4.87 -13.05 0.18
CA HIS A 91 -6.21 -12.91 0.74
C HIS A 91 -6.20 -12.11 2.06
N ARG A 92 -5.13 -12.16 2.85
CA ARG A 92 -5.04 -11.42 4.12
C ARG A 92 -4.95 -9.91 3.89
N TYR A 93 -4.22 -9.45 2.88
CA TYR A 93 -4.16 -8.05 2.49
C TYR A 93 -5.56 -7.56 2.08
N PHE A 94 -6.19 -8.24 1.12
CA PHE A 94 -7.51 -7.83 0.62
C PHE A 94 -8.58 -7.90 1.71
N LYS A 95 -8.51 -8.88 2.62
CA LYS A 95 -9.39 -8.93 3.80
C LYS A 95 -9.30 -7.65 4.63
N GLN A 96 -8.08 -7.14 4.85
CA GLN A 96 -7.89 -5.91 5.62
C GLN A 96 -8.43 -4.69 4.86
N GLU A 97 -8.12 -4.56 3.58
CA GLU A 97 -8.61 -3.44 2.76
C GLU A 97 -10.14 -3.44 2.65
N ILE A 98 -10.76 -4.57 2.31
CA ILE A 98 -12.23 -4.69 2.24
C ILE A 98 -12.87 -4.37 3.60
N THR A 99 -12.28 -4.84 4.71
CA THR A 99 -12.79 -4.54 6.05
C THR A 99 -12.70 -3.04 6.37
N LYS A 100 -11.63 -2.36 5.94
CA LYS A 100 -11.50 -0.91 6.11
C LYS A 100 -12.58 -0.18 5.32
N LEU A 101 -12.80 -0.54 4.05
CA LEU A 101 -13.81 0.10 3.21
C LEU A 101 -15.24 -0.11 3.76
N LEU A 102 -15.56 -1.31 4.26
CA LEU A 102 -16.86 -1.57 4.92
C LEU A 102 -17.10 -0.67 6.14
N ARG A 103 -16.04 -0.38 6.93
CA ARG A 103 -16.14 0.57 8.06
C ARG A 103 -16.40 1.98 7.56
N LEU A 104 -15.68 2.44 6.54
CA LEU A 104 -15.90 3.74 5.93
C LEU A 104 -17.33 3.89 5.38
N CYS A 105 -17.87 2.85 4.72
CA CYS A 105 -19.26 2.84 4.28
C CYS A 105 -20.24 3.01 5.44
N TYR A 106 -20.02 2.30 6.56
CA TYR A 106 -20.86 2.41 7.74
C TYR A 106 -20.80 3.80 8.38
N GLU A 107 -19.61 4.37 8.52
CA GLU A 107 -19.41 5.72 9.05
C GLU A 107 -20.09 6.78 8.16
N LEU A 108 -19.98 6.62 6.84
CA LEU A 108 -20.64 7.49 5.88
C LEU A 108 -22.17 7.34 5.96
N GLU A 109 -22.67 6.12 6.05
CA GLU A 109 -24.10 5.82 6.23
C GLU A 109 -24.65 6.49 7.51
N VAL A 110 -23.93 6.37 8.62
CA VAL A 110 -24.33 6.97 9.89
C VAL A 110 -24.33 8.50 9.80
N SER A 111 -23.28 9.10 9.24
CA SER A 111 -23.14 10.55 9.17
C SER A 111 -24.10 11.21 8.17
N ARG A 112 -24.34 10.59 7.01
CA ARG A 112 -25.15 11.16 5.93
C ARG A 112 -26.64 10.87 6.06
N PHE A 113 -27.03 9.73 6.63
CA PHE A 113 -28.42 9.24 6.58
C PHE A 113 -29.08 8.95 7.92
N LYS A 114 -28.31 8.68 8.99
CA LYS A 114 -28.89 8.31 10.31
C LYS A 114 -28.90 9.43 11.35
N GLN A 115 -28.39 10.62 11.01
CA GLN A 115 -28.44 11.80 11.88
C GLN A 115 -29.78 12.53 11.77
N ARG A 116 -30.19 13.25 12.83
CA ARG A 116 -31.44 14.05 12.85
C ARG A 116 -31.55 15.09 11.73
N ASN A 117 -30.41 15.57 11.20
CA ASN A 117 -30.32 16.53 10.10
C ASN A 117 -29.55 15.94 8.89
N SER A 118 -29.81 14.67 8.56
CA SER A 118 -29.22 13.98 7.41
C SER A 118 -29.39 14.80 6.12
N LYS A 119 -28.27 15.11 5.45
CA LYS A 119 -28.27 15.79 4.13
C LYS A 119 -28.15 14.82 2.96
N GLY A 120 -28.16 13.51 3.23
CA GLY A 120 -27.98 12.48 2.22
C GLY A 120 -29.12 12.48 1.20
N THR A 121 -28.78 12.38 -0.08
CA THR A 121 -29.75 12.25 -1.18
C THR A 121 -30.09 10.78 -1.46
N PRO A 122 -31.24 10.48 -2.07
CA PRO A 122 -31.58 9.11 -2.48
C PRO A 122 -30.55 8.49 -3.44
N SER A 123 -29.92 9.28 -4.29
CA SER A 123 -28.89 8.81 -5.22
C SER A 123 -27.60 8.46 -4.49
N GLU A 124 -27.16 9.29 -3.54
CA GLU A 124 -26.03 8.98 -2.65
C GLU A 124 -26.31 7.70 -1.83
N TRP A 125 -27.55 7.51 -1.36
CA TRP A 125 -27.92 6.30 -0.61
C TRP A 125 -27.79 5.05 -1.47
N ARG A 126 -28.36 5.06 -2.68
CA ARG A 126 -28.29 3.91 -3.60
C ARG A 126 -26.85 3.60 -3.98
N ALA A 127 -26.05 4.61 -4.30
CA ALA A 127 -24.63 4.43 -4.59
C ALA A 127 -23.90 3.80 -3.39
N LEU A 128 -24.12 4.31 -2.18
CA LEU A 128 -23.53 3.77 -0.96
C LEU A 128 -23.92 2.30 -0.70
N GLN A 129 -25.20 1.95 -0.92
CA GLN A 129 -25.66 0.56 -0.81
C GLN A 129 -25.06 -0.33 -1.90
N GLY A 130 -24.90 0.17 -3.12
CA GLY A 130 -24.23 -0.54 -4.21
C GLY A 130 -22.76 -0.85 -3.91
N ILE A 131 -22.02 0.14 -3.42
CA ILE A 131 -20.63 -0.03 -2.97
C ILE A 131 -20.56 -1.07 -1.83
N ARG A 132 -21.44 -0.93 -0.83
CA ARG A 132 -21.49 -1.84 0.33
C ARG A 132 -21.77 -3.28 -0.12
N SER A 133 -22.76 -3.49 -0.98
CA SER A 133 -23.10 -4.81 -1.52
C SER A 133 -21.93 -5.45 -2.27
N ARG A 134 -21.19 -4.66 -3.06
CA ARG A 134 -20.00 -5.16 -3.75
C ARG A 134 -18.88 -5.54 -2.77
N LEU A 135 -18.63 -4.71 -1.76
CA LEU A 135 -17.65 -5.00 -0.70
C LEU A 135 -18.02 -6.26 0.11
N GLU A 136 -19.30 -6.48 0.40
CA GLU A 136 -19.77 -7.69 1.08
C GLU A 136 -19.55 -8.94 0.20
N THR A 137 -19.79 -8.84 -1.12
CA THR A 137 -19.46 -9.91 -2.08
C THR A 137 -17.96 -10.21 -2.10
N LEU A 138 -17.12 -9.18 -2.26
CA LEU A 138 -15.66 -9.33 -2.25
C LEU A 138 -15.15 -9.95 -0.94
N LYS A 139 -15.77 -9.60 0.19
CA LYS A 139 -15.45 -10.20 1.49
C LYS A 139 -15.73 -11.70 1.49
N LEU A 140 -16.89 -12.13 0.98
CA LEU A 140 -17.25 -13.55 0.91
C LEU A 140 -16.33 -14.34 -0.04
N GLU A 141 -16.01 -13.77 -1.21
CA GLU A 141 -15.06 -14.35 -2.16
C GLU A 141 -13.67 -14.52 -1.51
N ASN A 142 -13.23 -13.51 -0.76
CA ASN A 142 -11.97 -13.53 -0.03
C ASN A 142 -11.95 -14.60 1.08
N GLU A 143 -13.02 -14.67 1.90
CA GLU A 143 -13.17 -15.68 2.96
C GLU A 143 -13.28 -17.10 2.41
N SER A 144 -13.77 -17.25 1.18
CA SER A 144 -13.86 -18.53 0.46
C SER A 144 -12.54 -18.92 -0.24
N PHE A 145 -11.47 -18.13 -0.09
CA PHE A 145 -10.17 -18.32 -0.73
C PHE A 145 -10.25 -18.49 -2.26
N VAL A 146 -11.18 -17.78 -2.90
CA VAL A 146 -11.30 -17.78 -4.37
C VAL A 146 -10.00 -17.27 -4.98
N ARG A 147 -9.48 -17.95 -6.01
CA ARG A 147 -8.31 -17.47 -6.75
C ARG A 147 -8.63 -16.14 -7.43
N PHE A 148 -7.73 -15.18 -7.32
CA PHE A 148 -7.89 -13.84 -7.90
C PHE A 148 -6.62 -13.43 -8.65
N ILE A 149 -6.77 -12.44 -9.52
CA ILE A 149 -5.66 -11.74 -10.18
C ILE A 149 -5.38 -10.49 -9.33
N PRO A 150 -4.17 -10.34 -8.73
CA PRO A 150 -3.86 -9.24 -7.81
C PRO A 150 -4.13 -7.86 -8.39
N GLU A 151 -3.75 -7.62 -9.65
CA GLU A 151 -3.89 -6.34 -10.34
C GLU A 151 -5.36 -5.94 -10.43
N THR A 152 -6.20 -6.84 -10.91
CA THR A 152 -7.63 -6.54 -11.11
C THR A 152 -8.37 -6.33 -9.79
N LEU A 153 -8.03 -7.11 -8.76
CA LEU A 153 -8.68 -6.98 -7.46
C LEU A 153 -8.20 -5.71 -6.74
N LEU A 154 -6.93 -5.36 -6.91
CA LEU A 154 -6.37 -4.13 -6.39
C LEU A 154 -7.03 -2.91 -7.04
N ASP A 155 -7.14 -2.88 -8.37
CA ASP A 155 -7.83 -1.82 -9.12
C ASP A 155 -9.28 -1.68 -8.64
N GLU A 156 -10.00 -2.79 -8.48
CA GLU A 156 -11.37 -2.76 -7.99
C GLU A 156 -11.48 -2.16 -6.57
N VAL A 157 -10.60 -2.57 -5.65
CA VAL A 157 -10.57 -2.03 -4.29
C VAL A 157 -10.24 -0.54 -4.29
N TYR A 158 -9.33 -0.08 -5.16
CA TYR A 158 -9.02 1.35 -5.30
C TYR A 158 -10.20 2.13 -5.86
N CYS A 159 -10.88 1.63 -6.90
CA CYS A 159 -12.07 2.28 -7.44
C CYS A 159 -13.19 2.38 -6.39
N LEU A 160 -13.42 1.33 -5.60
CA LEU A 160 -14.41 1.36 -4.52
C LEU A 160 -14.04 2.38 -3.43
N ASN A 161 -12.75 2.50 -3.09
CA ASN A 161 -12.29 3.54 -2.16
C ASN A 161 -12.54 4.95 -2.73
N GLU A 162 -12.20 5.17 -3.99
CA GLU A 162 -12.43 6.45 -4.68
C GLU A 162 -13.93 6.80 -4.73
N ASP A 163 -14.81 5.82 -5.00
CA ASP A 163 -16.26 6.03 -4.96
C ASP A 163 -16.74 6.47 -3.57
N ILE A 164 -16.22 5.86 -2.50
CA ILE A 164 -16.53 6.26 -1.13
C ILE A 164 -16.07 7.70 -0.88
N ASP A 165 -14.87 8.05 -1.35
CA ASP A 165 -14.34 9.41 -1.21
C ASP A 165 -15.16 10.44 -2.01
N ASN A 166 -15.62 10.09 -3.22
CA ASN A 166 -16.55 10.90 -4.00
C ASN A 166 -17.87 11.12 -3.26
N LEU A 167 -18.45 10.09 -2.65
CA LEU A 167 -19.68 10.23 -1.86
C LEU A 167 -19.47 11.07 -0.59
N LYS A 168 -18.28 11.05 0.03
CA LYS A 168 -17.97 11.93 1.17
C LYS A 168 -18.11 13.41 0.80
N ILE A 169 -17.79 13.79 -0.43
CA ILE A 169 -17.94 15.17 -0.94
C ILE A 169 -19.25 15.41 -1.71
N GLY A 170 -20.12 14.40 -1.79
CA GLY A 170 -21.44 14.49 -2.40
C GLY A 170 -21.46 14.31 -3.92
N ILE A 171 -20.43 13.71 -4.49
CA ILE A 171 -20.37 13.31 -5.90
C ILE A 171 -20.83 11.86 -6.01
N VAL A 172 -21.89 11.61 -6.79
CA VAL A 172 -22.37 10.25 -7.08
C VAL A 172 -21.61 9.70 -8.29
N PRO A 173 -20.91 8.56 -8.18
CA PRO A 173 -20.21 7.98 -9.33
C PRO A 173 -21.19 7.52 -10.43
N ARG A 174 -20.85 7.77 -11.70
CA ARG A 174 -21.71 7.52 -12.88
C ARG A 174 -22.29 6.10 -12.94
N LYS A 175 -21.51 5.08 -12.56
CA LYS A 175 -21.94 3.68 -12.57
C LYS A 175 -23.13 3.38 -11.63
N TYR A 176 -23.48 4.32 -10.74
CA TYR A 176 -24.65 4.25 -9.87
C TYR A 176 -25.79 5.20 -10.29
N GLU A 177 -25.61 6.00 -11.35
CA GLU A 177 -26.63 6.92 -11.88
C GLU A 177 -27.65 6.18 -12.76
N GLU A 178 -27.23 5.14 -13.50
CA GLU A 178 -28.03 4.46 -14.55
C GLU A 178 -29.09 3.46 -14.04
N GLN A 179 -29.23 3.23 -12.73
CA GLN A 179 -30.27 2.35 -12.18
C GLN A 179 -31.69 2.99 -12.18
N GLN A 180 -31.94 3.99 -13.04
CA GLN A 180 -33.15 4.83 -13.05
C GLN A 180 -34.29 4.39 -13.97
N GLU A 181 -34.11 3.42 -14.88
CA GLU A 181 -35.19 3.06 -15.82
C GLU A 181 -35.59 1.58 -15.75
N VAL A 182 -36.35 1.24 -14.72
CA VAL A 182 -37.44 0.27 -14.91
C VAL A 182 -38.71 0.94 -14.41
N GLN A 183 -39.39 1.65 -15.31
CA GLN A 183 -40.78 2.06 -15.11
C GLN A 183 -41.59 0.78 -14.90
N TYR A 184 -42.07 0.59 -13.68
CA TYR A 184 -43.14 -0.36 -13.38
C TYR A 184 -44.40 0.20 -14.08
N TYR A 185 -44.62 -0.20 -15.32
CA TYR A 185 -45.94 -0.03 -15.93
C TYR A 185 -46.85 -1.00 -15.21
N ASP A 186 -47.72 -0.46 -14.36
CA ASP A 186 -48.87 -1.17 -13.80
C ASP A 186 -49.77 -1.59 -14.98
N ASP A 187 -49.53 -2.80 -15.49
CA ASP A 187 -50.46 -3.50 -16.35
C ASP A 187 -51.55 -4.13 -15.46
N TYR A 188 -52.35 -3.26 -14.83
CA TYR A 188 -53.69 -3.63 -14.38
C TYR A 188 -54.63 -3.35 -15.54
N SER A 189 -54.70 -4.27 -16.49
CA SER A 189 -55.90 -4.37 -17.33
C SER A 189 -57.02 -4.85 -16.41
N ASP A 190 -57.87 -3.91 -16.00
CA ASP A 190 -59.25 -4.20 -15.61
C ASP A 190 -59.91 -4.91 -16.81
N GLU A 191 -59.95 -6.25 -16.78
CA GLU A 191 -60.96 -6.99 -17.53
C GLU A 191 -62.10 -7.30 -16.57
N ASP A 192 -63.11 -6.44 -16.68
CA ASP A 192 -64.40 -6.53 -16.05
C ASP A 192 -65.04 -7.92 -16.24
N TYR A 193 -65.56 -8.41 -15.12
CA TYR A 193 -66.52 -9.49 -15.00
C TYR A 193 -67.77 -9.23 -15.86
N GLU A 194 -68.12 -10.19 -16.73
CA GLU A 194 -69.51 -10.56 -17.04
C GLU A 194 -69.63 -12.08 -17.28
#